data_AF-A0A924ALW5-F1
#
_entry.id   AF-A0A924ALW5-F1
#
_cell.length_a   1.000
_cell.length_b   1.000
_cell.length_c   1.000
_cell.angle_alpha   90.00
_cell.angle_beta   90.00
_cell.angle_gamma   90.00
#
_symmetry.space_group_name_H-M   'P 1'
#
loop_
_entity.id
_entity.type
_entity.pdbx_description
1 polymer ?
#
loop_
_entity_poly.entity_id
_entity_poly.type
_entity_poly.pdbx_seq_one_letter_code
_entity_poly.pdbx_strand_id
1 'polypeptide(L)'
;DEVLAYVKVPKAASGETQKGYKISKRCDDVISAVCLADKLQNEHGAVAHASIGAGGEAATPGRASQTEAFLTGRPWTLATVQQAMAVLRAEFAPISDMRASSAYRTEVLGNLLERYWLESQGLRQINLESFVLEGSA
;
A
#
# COMPACT_ATOMS: atom_id res chain seq x y z
N ASP A 1 8.19 11.85 33.03
CA ASP A 1 8.85 12.23 31.77
C ASP A 1 9.26 11.00 31.01
N GLU A 2 8.97 10.95 29.71
CA GLU A 2 9.23 9.80 28.85
C GLU A 2 9.88 10.24 27.53
N VAL A 3 10.74 9.39 26.95
CA VAL A 3 11.40 9.62 25.66
C VAL A 3 11.47 8.31 24.87
N LEU A 4 11.27 8.39 23.55
CA LEU A 4 11.45 7.25 22.66
C LEU A 4 12.93 6.85 22.62
N ALA A 5 13.27 5.67 23.14
CA ALA A 5 14.64 5.18 23.17
C ALA A 5 15.02 4.39 21.89
N TYR A 6 14.14 3.50 21.42
CA TYR A 6 14.38 2.70 20.22
C TYR A 6 13.09 2.11 19.65
N VAL A 7 13.16 1.66 18.38
CA VAL A 7 12.14 0.84 17.72
C VAL A 7 12.79 -0.47 17.32
N LYS A 8 12.16 -1.60 17.65
CA LYS A 8 12.63 -2.94 17.26
C LYS A 8 11.88 -3.40 16.01
N VAL A 9 12.60 -3.55 14.90
CA VAL A 9 12.04 -4.07 13.65
C VAL A 9 12.44 -5.54 13.48
N PRO A 10 11.48 -6.47 13.32
CA PRO A 10 11.80 -7.88 13.09
C PRO A 10 12.45 -8.09 11.72
N LYS A 11 13.26 -9.14 11.59
CA LYS A 11 13.73 -9.60 10.28
C LYS A 11 12.56 -10.15 9.47
N ALA A 12 12.61 -10.01 8.15
CA ALA A 12 11.61 -10.59 7.26
C ALA A 12 11.61 -12.13 7.39
N ALA A 13 10.42 -12.72 7.42
CA ALA A 13 10.24 -14.17 7.36
C ALA A 13 10.40 -14.68 5.91
N SER A 14 10.63 -15.98 5.75
CA SER A 14 10.64 -16.60 4.41
C SER A 14 9.26 -16.45 3.76
N GLY A 15 9.22 -16.05 2.49
CA GLY A 15 7.95 -15.81 1.76
C GLY A 15 7.22 -14.51 2.14
N GLU A 16 7.79 -13.67 3.01
CA GLU A 16 7.26 -12.35 3.33
C GLU A 16 7.70 -11.32 2.29
N THR A 17 6.75 -10.55 1.78
CA THR A 17 6.99 -9.43 0.88
C THR A 17 6.53 -8.13 1.53
N GLN A 18 7.35 -7.08 1.44
CA GLN A 18 7.01 -5.76 1.97
C GLN A 18 7.33 -4.65 0.98
N LYS A 19 6.47 -3.63 0.93
CA LYS A 19 6.63 -2.45 0.09
C LYS A 19 6.10 -1.21 0.81
N GLY A 20 6.71 -0.07 0.51
CA GLY A 20 6.25 1.24 0.94
C GLY A 20 6.08 2.13 -0.29
N TYR A 21 4.94 2.80 -0.35
CA TYR A 21 4.57 3.71 -1.42
C TYR A 21 4.36 5.09 -0.86
N LYS A 22 5.01 6.08 -1.47
CA LYS A 22 4.84 7.50 -1.16
C LYS A 22 4.34 8.20 -2.41
N ILE A 23 3.18 8.85 -2.31
CA ILE A 23 2.60 9.65 -3.37
C ILE A 23 2.60 11.11 -2.94
N SER A 24 3.18 11.97 -3.77
CA SER A 24 3.30 13.41 -3.54
C SER A 24 3.33 14.17 -4.87
N LYS A 25 3.12 15.49 -4.83
CA LYS A 25 3.16 16.35 -6.04
C LYS A 25 4.54 16.41 -6.71
N ARG A 26 5.62 16.14 -5.97
CA ARG A 26 7.00 16.02 -6.46
C ARG A 26 7.67 14.85 -5.74
N CYS A 27 8.69 14.26 -6.35
CA CYS A 27 9.36 13.07 -5.82
C CYS A 27 10.15 13.39 -4.54
N ASP A 28 10.99 14.42 -4.60
CA ASP A 28 11.93 14.76 -3.54
C ASP A 28 11.44 15.94 -2.69
N ASP A 29 11.83 15.97 -1.41
CA ASP A 29 11.57 17.06 -0.46
C ASP A 29 10.10 17.53 -0.36
N VAL A 30 9.15 16.58 -0.44
CA VAL A 30 7.72 16.85 -0.29
C VAL A 30 7.06 15.88 0.69
N ILE A 31 6.11 16.40 1.47
CA ILE A 31 5.24 15.64 2.37
C ILE A 31 4.27 14.79 1.55
N SER A 32 4.12 13.52 1.91
CA SER A 32 3.20 12.60 1.27
C SER A 32 1.76 13.14 1.28
N ALA A 33 1.09 13.06 0.13
CA ALA A 33 -0.36 13.06 0.08
C ALA A 33 -0.87 11.71 0.59
N VAL A 34 -0.41 10.60 0.00
CA VAL A 34 -0.76 9.23 0.44
C VAL A 34 0.52 8.47 0.75
N CYS A 35 0.52 7.69 1.82
CA CYS A 35 1.55 6.73 2.14
C CYS A 35 0.88 5.38 2.43
N LEU A 36 1.28 4.32 1.73
CA LEU A 36 0.81 2.96 1.99
C LEU A 36 2.02 2.07 2.25
N ALA A 37 1.98 1.30 3.33
CA ALA A 37 2.99 0.30 3.67
C ALA A 37 2.31 -1.06 3.77
N ASP A 38 2.62 -1.95 2.82
CA ASP A 38 2.07 -3.28 2.72
C ASP A 38 3.13 -4.31 3.12
N LYS A 39 2.74 -5.26 3.97
CA LYS A 39 3.52 -6.44 4.31
C LYS A 39 2.61 -7.64 4.30
N LEU A 40 2.82 -8.56 3.36
CA LEU A 40 2.05 -9.80 3.24
C LEU A 40 2.99 -11.01 3.27
N GLN A 41 2.46 -12.11 3.79
CA GLN A 41 3.06 -13.44 3.70
C GLN A 41 2.07 -14.34 2.98
N ASN A 42 2.49 -14.90 1.85
CA ASN A 42 1.67 -15.82 1.07
C ASN A 42 2.16 -17.24 1.28
N GLU A 43 1.22 -18.14 1.58
CA GLU A 43 1.48 -19.57 1.74
C GLU A 43 0.49 -20.36 0.90
N HIS A 44 0.99 -21.26 0.06
CA HIS A 44 0.16 -22.13 -0.78
C HIS A 44 -0.88 -21.36 -1.65
N GLY A 45 -0.53 -20.13 -2.07
CA GLY A 45 -1.41 -19.29 -2.91
C GLY A 45 -2.45 -18.47 -2.15
N ALA A 46 -2.48 -18.53 -0.81
CA ALA A 46 -3.36 -17.72 0.03
C ALA A 46 -2.55 -16.77 0.93
N VAL A 47 -3.18 -15.65 1.32
CA VAL A 47 -2.59 -14.69 2.25
C VAL A 47 -2.63 -15.27 3.67
N ALA A 48 -1.48 -15.72 4.19
CA ALA A 48 -1.38 -16.22 5.57
C ALA A 48 -1.40 -15.08 6.59
N HIS A 49 -0.70 -13.98 6.28
CA HIS A 49 -0.66 -12.79 7.11
C HIS A 49 -0.66 -11.53 6.25
N ALA A 50 -1.38 -10.49 6.70
CA ALA A 50 -1.38 -9.16 6.12
C ALA A 50 -1.17 -8.11 7.22
N SER A 51 -0.32 -7.13 6.96
CA SER A 51 -0.14 -5.93 7.78
C SER A 51 -0.05 -4.72 6.85
N ILE A 52 -1.01 -3.82 6.95
CA ILE A 52 -1.20 -2.68 6.04
C ILE A 52 -1.34 -1.40 6.86
N GLY A 53 -0.38 -0.49 6.68
CA GLY A 53 -0.38 0.83 7.30
C GLY A 53 -0.66 1.93 6.28
N ALA A 54 -1.58 2.83 6.59
CA ALA A 54 -1.92 4.00 5.77
C ALA A 54 -1.54 5.30 6.50
N GLY A 55 -0.96 6.25 5.76
CA GLY A 55 -0.61 7.57 6.23
C GLY A 55 -1.05 8.64 5.23
N GLY A 56 -1.38 9.84 5.74
CA GLY A 56 -1.96 10.92 4.93
C GLY A 56 -3.49 10.84 4.80
N GLU A 57 -4.11 9.77 5.26
CA GLU A 57 -5.57 9.62 5.32
C GLU A 57 -6.20 10.30 6.55
N ALA A 58 -5.43 10.52 7.61
CA ALA A 58 -5.87 11.18 8.84
C ALA A 58 -4.69 11.91 9.53
N ALA A 59 -4.98 12.59 10.63
CA ALA A 59 -3.95 13.25 11.45
C ALA A 59 -2.91 12.28 12.04
N THR A 60 -3.31 11.01 12.23
CA THR A 60 -2.46 9.94 12.74
C THR A 60 -2.44 8.80 11.73
N PRO A 61 -1.28 8.14 11.48
CA PRO A 61 -1.24 6.93 10.68
C PRO A 61 -2.19 5.86 11.22
N GLY A 62 -2.90 5.18 10.33
CA GLY A 62 -3.89 4.16 10.66
C GLY A 62 -3.49 2.78 10.14
N ARG A 63 -3.91 1.73 10.85
CA ARG A 63 -3.81 0.35 10.38
C ARG A 63 -5.10 -0.04 9.66
N ALA A 64 -4.98 -0.57 8.43
CA ALA A 64 -6.11 -1.00 7.63
C ALA A 64 -6.60 -2.39 8.05
N SER A 65 -7.09 -2.48 9.29
CA SER A 65 -7.44 -3.75 9.97
C SER A 65 -8.59 -4.50 9.28
N GLN A 66 -9.56 -3.78 8.71
CA GLN A 66 -10.65 -4.39 7.94
C GLN A 66 -10.13 -5.01 6.64
N THR A 67 -9.21 -4.31 5.97
CA THR A 67 -8.54 -4.82 4.77
C THR A 67 -7.64 -6.02 5.09
N GLU A 68 -6.87 -5.96 6.19
CA GLU A 68 -6.05 -7.09 6.68
C GLU A 68 -6.92 -8.33 6.95
N ALA A 69 -8.04 -8.14 7.67
CA ALA A 69 -8.98 -9.22 7.98
C ALA A 69 -9.67 -9.78 6.73
N PHE A 70 -9.99 -8.91 5.75
CA PHE A 70 -10.56 -9.34 4.48
C PHE A 70 -9.59 -10.23 3.69
N LEU A 71 -8.32 -9.85 3.63
CA LEU A 71 -7.31 -10.57 2.84
C LEU A 71 -6.92 -11.91 3.46
N THR A 72 -6.81 -11.97 4.79
CA THR A 72 -6.32 -13.16 5.50
C THR A 72 -7.13 -14.41 5.15
N GLY A 73 -6.44 -15.47 4.76
CA GLY A 73 -7.00 -16.74 4.33
C GLY A 73 -7.57 -16.77 2.91
N ARG A 74 -7.62 -15.63 2.20
CA ARG A 74 -8.11 -15.59 0.80
C ARG A 74 -6.99 -15.86 -0.20
N PRO A 75 -7.33 -16.40 -1.40
CA PRO A 75 -6.37 -16.54 -2.49
C PRO A 75 -5.80 -15.17 -2.92
N TRP A 76 -4.50 -15.09 -3.15
CA TRP A 76 -3.82 -13.86 -3.59
C TRP A 76 -3.96 -13.62 -5.10
N THR A 77 -5.19 -13.40 -5.55
CA THR A 77 -5.54 -13.20 -6.98
C THR A 77 -6.01 -11.76 -7.24
N LEU A 78 -6.00 -11.34 -8.51
CA LEU A 78 -6.51 -10.02 -8.91
C LEU A 78 -7.94 -9.76 -8.43
N ALA A 79 -8.82 -10.76 -8.51
CA ALA A 79 -10.21 -10.63 -8.08
C ALA A 79 -10.32 -10.36 -6.56
N THR A 80 -9.51 -11.06 -5.74
CA THR A 80 -9.43 -10.80 -4.30
C THR A 80 -8.92 -9.38 -4.05
N VAL A 81 -7.88 -8.96 -4.78
CA VAL A 81 -7.27 -7.63 -4.63
C VAL A 81 -8.26 -6.53 -5.00
N GLN A 82 -8.98 -6.65 -6.11
CA GLN A 82 -10.02 -5.68 -6.51
C GLN A 82 -11.11 -5.50 -5.46
N GLN A 83 -11.52 -6.59 -4.79
CA GLN A 83 -12.46 -6.49 -3.67
C GLN A 83 -11.81 -5.86 -2.44
N ALA A 84 -10.56 -6.20 -2.13
CA ALA A 84 -9.81 -5.61 -1.02
C ALA A 84 -9.56 -4.11 -1.22
N MET A 85 -9.36 -3.65 -2.46
CA MET A 85 -9.28 -2.23 -2.78
C MET A 85 -10.55 -1.48 -2.38
N ALA A 86 -11.72 -2.07 -2.63
CA ALA A 86 -12.99 -1.47 -2.22
C ALA A 86 -13.12 -1.39 -0.69
N VAL A 87 -12.69 -2.44 0.03
CA VAL A 87 -12.63 -2.43 1.50
C VAL A 87 -11.69 -1.32 1.99
N LEU A 88 -10.48 -1.25 1.44
CA LEU A 88 -9.46 -0.27 1.82
C LEU A 88 -9.92 1.18 1.57
N ARG A 89 -10.58 1.42 0.44
CA ARG A 89 -11.16 2.72 0.09
C ARG A 89 -12.25 3.18 1.06
N ALA A 90 -13.03 2.23 1.59
CA ALA A 90 -14.10 2.51 2.54
C ALA A 90 -13.61 2.58 4.00
N GLU A 91 -12.41 2.08 4.28
CA GLU A 91 -11.86 1.98 5.64
C GLU A 91 -11.39 3.32 6.21
N PHE A 92 -11.10 4.30 5.35
CA PHE A 92 -10.62 5.62 5.74
C PHE A 92 -11.52 6.73 5.20
N ALA A 93 -11.50 7.89 5.87
CA ALA A 93 -12.25 9.08 5.48
C ALA A 93 -11.29 10.29 5.34
N PRO A 94 -10.51 10.37 4.24
CA PRO A 94 -9.50 11.40 4.08
C PRO A 94 -10.08 12.81 3.99
N ILE A 95 -9.31 13.77 4.50
CA ILE A 95 -9.58 15.19 4.29
C ILE A 95 -9.12 15.64 2.89
N SER A 96 -9.71 16.71 2.39
CA SER A 96 -9.16 17.46 1.26
C SER A 96 -8.26 18.58 1.77
N ASP A 97 -7.07 18.74 1.19
CA ASP A 97 -6.18 19.86 1.46
C ASP A 97 -5.43 20.33 0.18
N MET A 98 -4.52 21.29 0.33
CA MET A 98 -3.69 21.81 -0.76
C MET A 98 -2.76 20.77 -1.41
N ARG A 99 -2.56 19.61 -0.79
CA ARG A 99 -1.72 18.53 -1.32
C ARG A 99 -2.53 17.62 -2.22
N ALA A 100 -3.73 17.22 -1.79
CA ALA A 100 -4.65 16.39 -2.57
C ALA A 100 -6.09 16.45 -2.03
N SER A 101 -7.06 16.21 -2.91
CA SER A 101 -8.46 16.00 -2.53
C SER A 101 -8.66 14.65 -1.82
N SER A 102 -9.74 14.55 -1.04
CA SER A 102 -10.16 13.30 -0.40
C SER A 102 -10.42 12.20 -1.43
N ALA A 103 -11.13 12.52 -2.52
CA ALA A 103 -11.41 11.59 -3.59
C ALA A 103 -10.12 11.03 -4.24
N TYR A 104 -9.12 11.89 -4.46
CA TYR A 104 -7.83 11.44 -4.99
C TYR A 104 -7.11 10.51 -4.02
N ARG A 105 -7.09 10.85 -2.72
CA ARG A 105 -6.47 10.05 -1.67
C ARG A 105 -7.09 8.66 -1.60
N THR A 106 -8.42 8.58 -1.51
CA THR A 106 -9.17 7.32 -1.52
C THR A 106 -8.86 6.47 -2.76
N GLU A 107 -8.94 7.05 -3.96
CA GLU A 107 -8.70 6.30 -5.19
C GLU A 107 -7.28 5.73 -5.25
N VAL A 108 -6.29 6.57 -4.97
CA VAL A 108 -4.87 6.19 -4.95
C VAL A 108 -4.58 5.11 -3.91
N LEU A 109 -5.19 5.19 -2.73
CA LEU A 109 -4.99 4.20 -1.67
C LEU A 109 -5.33 2.78 -2.15
N GLY A 110 -6.48 2.61 -2.83
CA GLY A 110 -6.82 1.34 -3.45
C GLY A 110 -5.85 0.95 -4.57
N ASN A 111 -5.48 1.89 -5.45
CA ASN A 111 -4.61 1.60 -6.59
C ASN A 111 -3.20 1.15 -6.15
N LEU A 112 -2.73 1.62 -5.01
CA LEU A 112 -1.45 1.19 -4.44
C LEU A 112 -1.47 -0.28 -3.99
N LEU A 113 -2.61 -0.78 -3.51
CA LEU A 113 -2.78 -2.21 -3.20
C LEU A 113 -2.74 -3.08 -4.47
N GLU A 114 -3.34 -2.61 -5.56
CA GLU A 114 -3.24 -3.28 -6.86
C GLU A 114 -1.81 -3.26 -7.40
N ARG A 115 -1.12 -2.12 -7.28
CA ARG A 115 0.30 -2.01 -7.63
C ARG A 115 1.13 -3.01 -6.84
N TYR A 116 0.89 -3.16 -5.54
CA TYR A 116 1.55 -4.16 -4.71
C TYR A 116 1.33 -5.58 -5.24
N TRP A 117 0.09 -5.89 -5.64
CA TRP A 117 -0.21 -7.17 -6.29
C TRP A 117 0.58 -7.35 -7.59
N LEU A 118 0.56 -6.38 -8.51
CA LEU A 118 1.30 -6.44 -9.78
C LEU A 118 2.81 -6.65 -9.55
N GLU A 119 3.40 -5.93 -8.59
CA GLU A 119 4.79 -6.10 -8.17
C GLU A 119 5.06 -7.53 -7.67
N SER A 120 4.15 -8.08 -6.85
CA SER A 120 4.26 -9.45 -6.35
C SER A 120 4.15 -10.52 -7.45
N GLN A 121 3.51 -10.20 -8.57
CA GLN A 121 3.45 -11.07 -9.76
C GLN A 121 4.71 -10.96 -10.65
N GLY A 122 5.68 -10.11 -10.28
CA GLY A 122 6.93 -9.91 -11.02
C GLY A 122 6.85 -8.88 -12.15
N LEU A 123 5.75 -8.12 -12.26
CA LEU A 123 5.69 -7.02 -13.23
C LEU A 123 6.68 -5.92 -12.84
N ARG A 124 7.41 -5.42 -13.84
CA ARG A 124 8.47 -4.42 -13.65
C ARG A 124 8.11 -3.03 -14.19
N GLN A 125 7.25 -2.95 -15.21
CA GLN A 125 6.79 -1.69 -15.81
C GLN A 125 5.48 -1.24 -15.16
N ILE A 126 5.59 -0.63 -13.99
CA ILE A 126 4.46 -0.32 -13.10
C ILE A 126 4.44 1.16 -12.68
N ASN A 127 5.44 1.92 -13.12
CA ASN A 127 5.55 3.36 -12.93
C ASN A 127 6.22 3.99 -14.15
N LEU A 128 6.12 5.32 -14.26
CA LEU A 128 6.65 6.05 -15.40
C LEU A 128 8.18 5.97 -15.50
N GLU A 129 8.89 5.82 -14.37
CA GLU A 129 10.35 5.73 -14.37
C GLU A 129 10.87 4.43 -14.97
N SER A 130 10.09 3.34 -14.88
CA SER A 130 10.43 2.03 -15.46
C SER A 130 9.79 1.78 -16.82
N PHE A 131 8.94 2.70 -17.30
CA PHE A 131 8.25 2.54 -18.56
C PHE A 131 9.22 2.70 -19.73
N VAL A 132 9.21 1.73 -20.64
CA VAL A 132 9.94 1.77 -21.90
C VAL A 132 8.91 1.67 -23.02
N LEU A 133 8.92 2.64 -23.93
CA LEU A 133 8.01 2.64 -25.07
C LEU A 133 8.41 1.53 -26.05
N GLU A 134 7.47 0.68 -26.45
CA GLU A 134 7.74 -0.34 -27.46
C GLU A 134 8.15 0.33 -28.79
N GLY A 135 9.32 -0.06 -29.32
CA GLY A 135 9.86 0.49 -30.57
C GLY A 135 10.83 1.67 -30.43
N SER A 136 11.15 2.13 -29.21
CA SER A 136 12.26 3.05 -28.99
C SER A 136 13.59 2.28 -28.87
N ALA A 137 14.19 1.93 -30.01
CA ALA A 137 15.57 1.46 -30.14
C ALA A 137 16.24 2.13 -31.34
#